data_AF-A0A9P0P9D6-F1
#
_entry.id   AF-A0A9P0P9D6-F1
#
_cell.length_a   1.000
_cell.length_b   1.000
_cell.length_c   1.000
_cell.angle_alpha   90.00
_cell.angle_beta   90.00
_cell.angle_gamma   90.00
#
_symmetry.space_group_name_H-M   'P 1'
#
loop_
_entity.id
_entity.type
_entity.pdbx_description
1 polymer ?
#
loop_
_entity_poly.entity_id
_entity_poly.type
_entity_poly.pdbx_seq_one_letter_code
_entity_poly.pdbx_strand_id
1 'polypeptide(L)'
;MKYLLAFLFILSTVPTFSKADFKQPTILISILARNKAHTLPYFLSNLERQNYPKDRISLWIRSDHNSDNTIDILKVWISSVKHKYHSVNTEFIDDEKSYPDEMGPGHWTPQRFKQIIYLREAALEHGRKIWADYLLVRHQFEFYTLYIQRLWDLSIKGLY
;
A
#
# COMPACT_ATOMS: atom_id res chain seq x y z
N MET A 1 10.05 -41.97 47.58
CA MET A 1 9.44 -42.09 46.23
C MET A 1 8.33 -41.08 45.90
N LYS A 2 7.61 -40.48 46.86
CA LYS A 2 6.52 -39.52 46.56
C LYS A 2 6.98 -38.17 45.96
N TYR A 3 8.16 -37.67 46.34
CA TYR A 3 8.68 -36.40 45.84
C TYR A 3 9.33 -36.47 44.44
N LEU A 4 9.72 -37.67 43.98
CA LEU A 4 10.35 -37.86 42.67
C LEU A 4 9.32 -37.72 41.52
N LEU A 5 8.08 -38.15 41.77
CA LEU A 5 6.95 -37.99 40.85
C LEU A 5 6.50 -36.52 40.75
N ALA A 6 6.55 -35.77 41.85
CA ALA A 6 6.22 -34.34 41.84
C ALA A 6 7.25 -33.52 41.04
N PHE A 7 8.54 -33.89 41.10
CA PHE A 7 9.61 -33.20 40.38
C PHE A 7 9.53 -33.42 38.86
N LEU A 8 9.15 -34.63 38.42
CA LEU A 8 8.92 -34.95 37.00
C LEU A 8 7.70 -34.24 36.41
N PHE A 9 6.68 -33.95 37.22
CA PHE A 9 5.47 -33.27 36.76
C PHE A 9 5.69 -31.76 36.52
N ILE A 10 6.66 -31.15 37.20
CA ILE A 10 7.01 -29.74 37.01
C ILE A 10 7.87 -29.55 35.76
N LEU A 11 8.58 -30.59 35.31
CA LEU A 11 9.41 -30.55 34.10
C LEU A 11 8.63 -30.72 32.79
N SER A 12 7.39 -31.24 32.83
CA SER A 12 6.57 -31.46 31.64
C SER A 12 5.75 -30.24 31.23
N THR A 13 5.61 -29.25 32.10
CA THR A 13 5.00 -27.96 31.76
C THR A 13 6.07 -27.03 31.22
N VAL A 14 6.59 -27.32 30.02
CA VAL A 14 7.18 -26.25 29.21
C VAL A 14 6.03 -25.29 28.94
N PRO A 15 6.05 -24.04 29.42
CA PRO A 15 5.07 -23.07 28.98
C PRO A 15 5.26 -22.95 27.47
N THR A 16 4.32 -23.50 26.71
CA THR A 16 4.18 -23.17 25.31
C THR A 16 3.84 -21.69 25.31
N PHE A 17 4.85 -20.86 25.08
CA PHE A 17 4.64 -19.45 24.84
C PHE A 17 3.76 -19.40 23.59
N SER A 18 2.45 -19.25 23.78
CA SER A 18 1.53 -19.01 22.68
C SER A 18 2.11 -17.84 21.92
N LYS A 19 2.50 -18.06 20.68
CA LYS A 19 3.01 -17.01 19.80
C LYS A 19 1.96 -15.92 19.85
N ALA A 20 2.25 -14.81 20.53
CA ALA A 20 1.28 -13.73 20.68
C ALA A 20 0.74 -13.42 19.28
N ASP A 21 -0.58 -13.33 19.14
CA ASP A 21 -1.23 -13.01 17.88
C ASP A 21 -0.86 -11.57 17.48
N PHE A 22 0.36 -11.40 16.97
CA PHE A 22 0.87 -10.15 16.47
C PHE A 22 0.05 -9.81 15.23
N LYS A 23 -0.92 -8.92 15.44
CA LYS A 23 -1.66 -8.29 14.37
C LYS A 23 -0.67 -7.65 13.40
N GLN A 24 -0.79 -7.99 12.13
CA GLN A 24 0.02 -7.37 11.09
C GLN A 24 -0.22 -5.84 11.06
N PRO A 25 0.84 -5.04 10.82
CA PRO A 25 0.75 -3.59 10.86
C PRO A 25 -0.24 -3.04 9.83
N THR A 26 -0.79 -1.88 10.09
CA THR A 26 -1.61 -1.15 9.13
C THR A 26 -0.72 -0.47 8.10
N ILE A 27 -1.11 -0.57 6.82
CA ILE A 27 -0.32 -0.04 5.71
C ILE A 27 -1.19 0.93 4.91
N LEU A 28 -0.67 2.12 4.67
CA LEU A 28 -1.20 3.05 3.68
C LEU A 28 -0.42 2.89 2.38
N ILE A 29 -1.11 2.62 1.27
CA ILE A 29 -0.51 2.59 -0.06
C ILE A 29 -0.97 3.83 -0.82
N SER A 30 -0.02 4.73 -1.11
CA SER A 30 -0.24 5.92 -1.91
C SER A 30 0.05 5.63 -3.38
N ILE A 31 -0.96 5.78 -4.25
CA ILE A 31 -0.89 5.49 -5.69
C ILE A 31 -1.12 6.79 -6.46
N LEU A 32 -0.11 7.23 -7.19
CA LEU A 32 -0.21 8.33 -8.14
C LEU A 32 -0.23 7.76 -9.56
N ALA A 33 -1.39 7.83 -10.23
CA ALA A 33 -1.59 7.26 -11.56
C ALA A 33 -1.86 8.38 -12.57
N ARG A 34 -0.95 8.55 -13.53
CA ARG A 34 -1.10 9.52 -14.62
C ARG A 34 -0.63 8.91 -15.95
N ASN A 35 -1.52 8.83 -16.94
CA ASN A 35 -1.27 8.22 -18.25
C ASN A 35 -0.71 6.79 -18.14
N LYS A 36 -1.41 5.92 -17.39
CA LYS A 36 -1.00 4.55 -17.07
C LYS A 36 -2.02 3.48 -17.46
N ALA A 37 -3.00 3.78 -18.31
CA ALA A 37 -4.06 2.83 -18.67
C ALA A 37 -3.53 1.47 -19.13
N HIS A 38 -2.40 1.45 -19.83
CA HIS A 38 -1.77 0.23 -20.37
C HIS A 38 -1.08 -0.66 -19.31
N THR A 39 -0.55 -0.11 -18.22
CA THR A 39 0.12 -0.91 -17.15
C THR A 39 -0.72 -1.07 -15.89
N LEU A 40 -1.72 -0.20 -15.72
CA LEU A 40 -2.53 -0.16 -14.51
C LEU A 40 -3.27 -1.48 -14.22
N PRO A 41 -3.91 -2.17 -15.18
CA PRO A 41 -4.58 -3.45 -14.90
C PRO A 41 -3.65 -4.52 -14.32
N TYR A 42 -2.40 -4.60 -14.80
CA TYR A 42 -1.39 -5.53 -14.28
C TYR A 42 -0.99 -5.19 -12.85
N PHE A 43 -0.78 -3.90 -12.57
CA PHE A 43 -0.47 -3.43 -11.22
C PHE A 43 -1.61 -3.72 -10.24
N LEU A 44 -2.85 -3.41 -10.60
CA LEU A 44 -4.03 -3.63 -9.78
C LEU A 44 -4.25 -5.12 -9.49
N SER A 45 -4.10 -5.96 -10.52
CA SER A 45 -4.14 -7.42 -10.36
C SER A 45 -3.06 -7.94 -9.39
N ASN A 46 -1.85 -7.38 -9.44
CA ASN A 46 -0.78 -7.73 -8.49
C ASN A 46 -1.09 -7.24 -7.06
N LEU A 47 -1.72 -6.08 -6.92
CA LEU A 47 -2.13 -5.53 -5.63
C LEU A 47 -3.20 -6.41 -4.96
N GLU A 48 -4.15 -6.93 -5.75
CA GLU A 48 -5.15 -7.88 -5.30
C GLU A 48 -4.53 -9.20 -4.85
N ARG A 49 -3.52 -9.70 -5.57
CA ARG A 49 -2.79 -10.94 -5.24
C ARG A 49 -1.84 -10.83 -4.05
N GLN A 50 -1.64 -9.66 -3.44
CA GLN A 50 -0.75 -9.54 -2.27
C GLN A 50 -1.25 -10.42 -1.12
N ASN A 51 -0.37 -11.27 -0.60
CA ASN A 51 -0.61 -12.12 0.56
C ASN A 51 -0.49 -11.31 1.86
N TYR A 52 -1.36 -10.31 2.01
CA TYR A 52 -1.45 -9.44 3.18
C TYR A 52 -2.93 -9.13 3.44
N PRO A 53 -3.39 -9.08 4.70
CA PRO A 53 -4.80 -8.85 5.00
C PRO A 53 -5.27 -7.52 4.43
N LYS A 54 -6.29 -7.56 3.58
CA LYS A 54 -6.78 -6.38 2.87
C LYS A 54 -7.44 -5.38 3.82
N ASP A 55 -8.04 -5.87 4.90
CA ASP A 55 -8.58 -5.10 6.03
C ASP A 55 -7.51 -4.32 6.82
N ARG A 56 -6.22 -4.58 6.55
CA ARG A 56 -5.07 -3.81 7.08
C ARG A 56 -4.45 -2.86 6.07
N ILE A 57 -4.96 -2.81 4.86
CA ILE A 57 -4.46 -1.96 3.79
C ILE A 57 -5.46 -0.83 3.55
N SER A 58 -4.99 0.39 3.74
CA SER A 58 -5.66 1.60 3.28
C SER A 58 -5.06 2.04 1.94
N LEU A 59 -5.90 2.47 1.02
CA LEU A 59 -5.49 2.96 -0.29
C LEU A 59 -5.73 4.46 -0.38
N TRP A 60 -4.72 5.19 -0.82
CA TRP A 60 -4.82 6.61 -1.14
C TRP A 60 -4.44 6.79 -2.61
N ILE A 61 -5.41 7.14 -3.46
CA ILE A 61 -5.24 7.13 -4.91
C ILE A 61 -5.51 8.51 -5.45
N ARG A 62 -4.61 9.02 -6.27
CA ARG A 62 -4.76 10.29 -6.99
C ARG A 62 -4.45 10.10 -8.45
N SER A 63 -5.26 10.75 -9.29
CA SER A 63 -5.07 10.75 -10.72
C SER A 63 -5.47 12.11 -11.26
N ASP A 64 -4.56 12.75 -11.96
CA ASP A 64 -4.71 14.07 -12.56
C ASP A 64 -4.06 14.08 -13.94
N HIS A 65 -4.45 15.01 -14.81
CA HIS A 65 -3.76 15.26 -16.07
C HIS A 65 -3.61 14.01 -16.96
N ASN A 66 -4.72 13.31 -17.18
CA ASN A 66 -4.78 12.11 -18.02
C ASN A 66 -5.32 12.43 -19.41
N SER A 67 -4.67 11.85 -20.42
CA SER A 67 -5.12 11.83 -21.81
C SER A 67 -5.60 10.42 -22.23
N ASP A 68 -5.53 9.44 -21.32
CA ASP A 68 -5.93 8.05 -21.52
C ASP A 68 -7.02 7.61 -20.52
N ASN A 69 -7.47 6.35 -20.63
CA ASN A 69 -8.55 5.80 -19.81
C ASN A 69 -8.12 5.43 -18.37
N THR A 70 -7.06 6.04 -17.82
CA THR A 70 -6.56 5.71 -16.47
C THR A 70 -7.63 5.88 -15.41
N ILE A 71 -8.36 7.00 -15.44
CA ILE A 71 -9.39 7.32 -14.44
C ILE A 71 -10.53 6.31 -14.48
N ASP A 72 -11.00 5.93 -15.68
CA ASP A 72 -12.11 4.98 -15.82
C ASP A 72 -11.73 3.58 -15.32
N ILE A 73 -10.52 3.11 -15.64
CA ILE A 73 -10.00 1.84 -15.13
C ILE A 73 -9.94 1.87 -13.59
N LEU A 74 -9.47 2.97 -13.00
CA LEU A 74 -9.45 3.11 -11.53
C LEU A 74 -10.85 3.09 -10.94
N LYS A 75 -11.80 3.84 -11.51
CA LYS A 75 -13.20 3.89 -11.02
C LYS A 75 -13.83 2.51 -11.03
N VAL A 76 -13.73 1.78 -12.14
CA VAL A 76 -14.25 0.41 -12.27
C VAL A 76 -13.61 -0.51 -11.24
N TRP A 77 -12.28 -0.48 -11.12
CA TRP A 77 -11.58 -1.34 -10.17
C TRP A 77 -11.93 -1.02 -8.71
N ILE A 78 -11.94 0.26 -8.32
CA ILE A 78 -12.30 0.67 -6.96
C ILE A 78 -13.71 0.19 -6.62
N SER A 79 -14.66 0.34 -7.54
CA SER A 79 -16.04 -0.10 -7.30
C SER A 79 -16.14 -1.60 -6.99
N SER A 80 -15.26 -2.43 -7.57
CA SER A 80 -15.27 -3.87 -7.37
C SER A 80 -14.52 -4.32 -6.10
N VAL A 81 -13.49 -3.60 -5.66
CA VAL A 81 -12.63 -4.06 -4.54
C VAL A 81 -12.75 -3.23 -3.26
N LYS A 82 -13.38 -2.06 -3.28
CA LYS A 82 -13.40 -1.11 -2.14
C LYS A 82 -13.79 -1.76 -0.81
N HIS A 83 -14.76 -2.67 -0.82
CA HIS A 83 -15.26 -3.36 0.37
C HIS A 83 -14.24 -4.33 1.02
N LYS A 84 -13.18 -4.73 0.31
CA LYS A 84 -12.14 -5.64 0.82
C LYS A 84 -11.06 -4.89 1.59
N TYR A 85 -10.82 -3.63 1.26
CA TYR A 85 -9.75 -2.82 1.84
C TYR A 85 -10.22 -2.09 3.10
N HIS A 86 -9.30 -1.77 4.00
CA HIS A 86 -9.61 -1.04 5.25
C HIS A 86 -10.30 0.30 4.95
N SER A 87 -9.70 1.07 4.06
CA SER A 87 -10.23 2.33 3.59
C SER A 87 -9.70 2.62 2.19
N VAL A 88 -10.49 3.35 1.40
CA VAL A 88 -10.09 3.79 0.06
C VAL A 88 -10.44 5.27 -0.06
N ASN A 89 -9.40 6.10 -0.14
CA ASN A 89 -9.49 7.54 -0.32
C ASN A 89 -9.01 7.91 -1.73
N THR A 90 -9.91 8.45 -2.56
CA THR A 90 -9.64 8.71 -3.98
C THR A 90 -10.05 10.12 -4.38
N GLU A 91 -9.30 10.72 -5.28
CA GLU A 91 -9.62 11.99 -5.91
C GLU A 91 -9.07 11.97 -7.34
N PHE A 92 -9.93 12.29 -8.30
CA PHE A 92 -9.62 12.25 -9.72
C PHE A 92 -9.97 13.58 -10.36
N ILE A 93 -9.00 14.17 -11.03
CA ILE A 93 -9.13 15.45 -11.73
C ILE A 93 -9.00 15.16 -13.23
N ASP A 94 -10.07 15.44 -13.97
CA ASP A 94 -10.19 15.13 -15.42
C ASP A 94 -10.29 16.39 -16.29
N ASP A 95 -10.25 17.57 -15.68
CA ASP A 95 -10.49 18.85 -16.37
C ASP A 95 -9.31 19.28 -17.25
N GLU A 96 -8.09 18.89 -16.87
CA GLU A 96 -6.86 19.23 -17.57
C GLU A 96 -6.18 17.94 -18.08
N LYS A 97 -5.67 17.96 -19.32
CA LYS A 97 -5.00 16.80 -19.94
C LYS A 97 -3.47 16.84 -19.80
N SER A 98 -2.90 18.04 -19.69
CA SER A 98 -1.46 18.29 -19.58
C SER A 98 -1.20 19.65 -18.95
N TYR A 99 -0.01 19.84 -18.38
CA TYR A 99 0.39 21.15 -17.89
C TYR A 99 0.66 22.11 -19.07
N PRO A 100 0.43 23.42 -18.94
CA PRO A 100 0.61 24.38 -20.05
C PRO A 100 2.02 24.42 -20.65
N ASP A 101 3.04 24.09 -19.85
CA ASP A 101 4.45 24.08 -20.22
C ASP A 101 4.99 22.66 -20.56
N GLU A 102 4.10 21.65 -20.65
CA GLU A 102 4.49 20.29 -21.04
C GLU A 102 4.65 20.15 -22.56
N MET A 103 5.86 19.80 -23.00
CA MET A 103 6.13 19.44 -24.41
C MET A 103 5.77 17.99 -24.75
N GLY A 104 5.44 17.18 -23.74
CA GLY A 104 5.04 15.78 -23.93
C GLY A 104 4.98 14.98 -22.63
N PRO A 105 4.58 13.70 -22.68
CA PRO A 105 4.29 12.88 -21.48
C PRO A 105 5.49 12.64 -20.56
N GLY A 106 6.71 12.63 -21.15
CA GLY A 106 7.97 12.50 -20.43
C GLY A 106 8.54 13.83 -19.93
N HIS A 107 7.93 14.96 -20.27
CA HIS A 107 8.43 16.26 -19.83
C HIS A 107 8.11 16.48 -18.36
N TRP A 108 9.15 16.84 -17.60
CA TRP A 108 9.07 17.07 -16.16
C TRP A 108 9.19 18.56 -15.89
N THR A 109 8.06 19.26 -16.00
CA THR A 109 7.95 20.69 -15.71
C THR A 109 8.10 20.97 -14.20
N PRO A 110 8.56 22.17 -13.79
CA PRO A 110 8.57 22.58 -12.38
C PRO A 110 7.20 22.47 -11.70
N GLN A 111 6.12 22.76 -12.42
CA GLN A 111 4.75 22.66 -11.90
C GLN A 111 4.39 21.22 -11.55
N ARG A 112 4.64 20.28 -12.47
CA ARG A 112 4.48 18.83 -12.22
C ARG A 112 5.28 18.35 -11.01
N PHE A 113 6.53 18.81 -10.83
CA PHE A 113 7.31 18.47 -9.64
C PHE A 113 6.66 18.96 -8.36
N LYS A 114 6.23 20.23 -8.35
CA LYS A 114 5.55 20.84 -7.21
C LYS A 114 4.27 20.08 -6.86
N GLN A 115 3.49 19.68 -7.86
CA GLN A 115 2.28 18.88 -7.65
C GLN A 115 2.58 17.53 -7.01
N ILE A 116 3.59 16.80 -7.50
CA ILE A 116 3.93 15.48 -6.92
C ILE A 116 4.46 15.61 -5.50
N ILE A 117 5.22 16.66 -5.19
CA ILE A 117 5.68 16.96 -3.82
C ILE A 117 4.46 17.18 -2.92
N TYR A 118 3.53 18.04 -3.34
CA TYR A 118 2.30 18.32 -2.62
C TYR A 118 1.47 17.05 -2.38
N LEU A 119 1.26 16.23 -3.41
CA LEU A 119 0.50 14.98 -3.29
C LEU A 119 1.18 13.99 -2.34
N ARG A 120 2.51 13.90 -2.35
CA ARG A 120 3.25 13.02 -1.41
C ARG A 120 3.14 13.50 0.02
N GLU A 121 3.20 14.81 0.25
CA GLU A 121 2.97 15.39 1.57
C GLU A 121 1.56 15.12 2.06
N ALA A 122 0.55 15.34 1.21
CA ALA A 122 -0.84 15.03 1.52
C ALA A 122 -1.07 13.54 1.85
N ALA A 123 -0.41 12.62 1.14
CA ALA A 123 -0.46 11.19 1.45
C ALA A 123 0.15 10.87 2.82
N LEU A 124 1.27 11.51 3.16
CA LEU A 124 1.92 11.35 4.47
C LEU A 124 1.04 11.88 5.60
N GLU A 125 0.45 13.06 5.43
CA GLU A 125 -0.50 13.61 6.39
C GLU A 125 -1.73 12.72 6.56
N HIS A 126 -2.25 12.18 5.46
CA HIS A 126 -3.36 11.24 5.52
C HIS A 126 -2.99 9.99 6.32
N GLY A 127 -1.80 9.41 6.08
CA GLY A 127 -1.26 8.29 6.84
C GLY A 127 -1.19 8.56 8.34
N ARG A 128 -0.72 9.75 8.72
CA ARG A 128 -0.72 10.19 10.13
C ARG A 128 -2.13 10.29 10.71
N LYS A 129 -3.10 10.80 9.96
CA LYS A 129 -4.50 10.94 10.40
C LYS A 129 -5.16 9.59 10.66
N ILE A 130 -4.88 8.58 9.83
CA ILE A 130 -5.44 7.23 9.98
C ILE A 130 -4.60 6.30 10.87
N TRP A 131 -3.49 6.81 11.43
CA TRP A 131 -2.55 6.05 12.27
C TRP A 131 -1.98 4.82 11.56
N ALA A 132 -1.62 4.97 10.27
CA ALA A 132 -0.96 3.89 9.53
C ALA A 132 0.47 3.66 10.03
N ASP A 133 0.84 2.42 10.31
CA ASP A 133 2.19 2.06 10.77
C ASP A 133 3.24 2.26 9.66
N TYR A 134 2.84 2.01 8.40
CA TYR A 134 3.72 2.19 7.23
C TYR A 134 3.02 2.94 6.09
N LEU A 135 3.78 3.79 5.40
CA LEU A 135 3.39 4.44 4.15
C LEU A 135 4.22 3.88 2.99
N LEU A 136 3.57 3.26 2.02
CA LEU A 136 4.16 2.81 0.77
C LEU A 136 3.78 3.78 -0.35
N VAL A 137 4.74 4.58 -0.78
CA VAL A 137 4.55 5.51 -1.90
C VAL A 137 4.88 4.81 -3.21
N ARG A 138 3.90 4.69 -4.10
CA ARG A 138 4.04 4.15 -5.45
C ARG A 138 3.83 5.27 -6.46
N HIS A 139 4.93 5.70 -7.05
CA HIS A 139 4.94 6.64 -8.16
C HIS A 139 5.55 5.91 -9.36
N GLN A 140 4.83 5.88 -10.47
CA GLN A 140 5.24 5.20 -11.72
C GLN A 140 5.28 3.67 -11.58
N PHE A 141 4.42 2.99 -12.35
CA PHE A 141 4.33 1.53 -12.34
C PHE A 141 5.49 0.91 -13.12
N GLU A 142 6.68 0.86 -12.52
CA GLU A 142 7.75 -0.01 -13.02
C GLU A 142 7.53 -1.45 -12.52
N PHE A 143 7.81 -2.40 -13.41
CA PHE A 143 7.26 -3.76 -13.48
C PHE A 143 7.66 -4.75 -12.36
N TYR A 144 8.10 -4.29 -11.20
CA TYR A 144 8.54 -5.15 -10.09
C TYR A 144 7.50 -5.15 -8.96
N THR A 145 6.65 -6.18 -8.91
CA THR A 145 5.61 -6.32 -7.86
C THR A 145 5.78 -7.62 -7.06
N LEU A 146 6.81 -7.67 -6.21
CA LEU A 146 6.96 -8.62 -5.10
C LEU A 146 7.66 -7.90 -3.95
N TYR A 147 6.96 -7.02 -3.21
CA TYR A 147 7.64 -6.17 -2.23
C TYR A 147 6.96 -6.08 -0.86
N ILE A 148 5.64 -6.14 -0.72
CA ILE A 148 5.01 -5.86 0.60
C ILE A 148 5.36 -6.94 1.63
N GLN A 149 5.12 -8.22 1.31
CA GLN A 149 5.49 -9.33 2.20
C GLN A 149 7.01 -9.41 2.44
N ARG A 150 7.81 -9.14 1.40
CA ARG A 150 9.27 -9.16 1.49
C ARG A 150 9.81 -8.03 2.37
N LEU A 151 9.24 -6.82 2.28
CA LEU A 151 9.59 -5.70 3.16
C LEU A 151 9.21 -5.99 4.61
N TRP A 152 8.05 -6.62 4.83
CA TRP A 152 7.67 -7.07 6.17
C TRP A 152 8.65 -8.14 6.68
N ASP A 153 8.98 -9.15 5.86
CA ASP A 153 9.94 -10.19 6.22
C ASP A 153 11.31 -9.58 6.55
N LEU A 154 11.76 -8.57 5.80
CA LEU A 154 13.02 -7.86 6.07
C LEU A 154 12.96 -6.99 7.33
N SER A 155 11.84 -6.32 7.58
CA SER A 155 11.64 -5.47 8.77
C SER A 155 11.58 -6.30 10.06
N ILE A 156 11.06 -7.53 10.01
CA ILE A 156 10.95 -8.42 11.17
C ILE A 156 12.22 -9.27 11.36
N LYS A 157 12.85 -9.74 10.27
CA LYS A 157 14.04 -10.61 10.34
C LYS A 157 15.36 -9.85 10.48
N GLY A 158 15.37 -8.52 10.31
CA GLY A 158 16.56 -7.69 10.49
C GLY A 158 16.86 -7.27 11.94
N LEU A 159 16.07 -7.74 12.91
CA LEU A 159 16.16 -7.34 14.33
C LEU A 159 16.59 -8.49 15.28
N TYR A 160 17.07 -9.62 14.75
CA TYR A 160 17.64 -10.72 15.54
C TYR A 160 18.88 -11.32 14.88
#